data_AF-A0A7D5Z6N6-F1
#
_entry.id   AF-A0A7D5Z6N6-F1
#
_cell.length_a   1.000
_cell.length_b   1.000
_cell.length_c   1.000
_cell.angle_alpha   90.00
_cell.angle_beta   90.00
_cell.angle_gamma   90.00
#
_symmetry.space_group_name_H-M   'P 1'
#
loop_
_entity.id
_entity.type
_entity.pdbx_description
1 polymer ?
#
loop_
_entity_poly.entity_id
_entity_poly.type
_entity_poly.pdbx_seq_one_letter_code
_entity_poly.pdbx_strand_id
1 'polypeptide(L)'
;MSLTYQAPAQLSSQHSGQLLGVLDTMLQQDDTLVDFSQLLELDSSTVALLLEWQRRAQRAQRKLTFIALPETLKQLIQVYGVQDLLQIKP
;
A
#
# COMPACT_ATOMS: atom_id res chain seq x y z
N MET A 1 -10.95 9.29 -11.85
CA MET A 1 -10.51 10.41 -10.99
C MET A 1 -9.89 9.75 -9.79
N SER A 2 -8.56 9.72 -9.67
CA SER A 2 -7.93 8.85 -8.66
C SER A 2 -8.20 9.33 -7.23
N LEU A 3 -8.60 8.42 -6.35
CA LEU A 3 -8.79 8.67 -4.92
C LEU A 3 -7.44 8.62 -4.20
N THR A 4 -7.20 9.52 -3.26
CA THR A 4 -6.01 9.45 -2.41
C THR A 4 -6.38 8.89 -1.04
N TYR A 5 -5.73 7.80 -0.66
CA TYR A 5 -5.80 7.17 0.64
C TYR A 5 -4.53 7.51 1.44
N GLN A 6 -4.69 8.18 2.57
CA GLN A 6 -3.59 8.43 3.49
C GLN A 6 -3.33 7.17 4.32
N ALA A 7 -2.14 6.59 4.20
CA ALA A 7 -1.75 5.48 5.05
C ALA A 7 -1.58 5.97 6.51
N PRO A 8 -1.99 5.17 7.50
CA PRO A 8 -1.82 5.54 8.90
C PRO A 8 -0.34 5.63 9.28
N ALA A 9 -0.05 6.35 10.37
CA ALA A 9 1.31 6.54 10.84
C ALA A 9 2.00 5.24 11.31
N GLN A 10 1.22 4.19 11.57
CA GLN A 10 1.72 2.89 12.02
C GLN A 10 1.11 1.78 11.17
N LEU A 11 1.96 0.99 10.51
CA LEU A 11 1.57 -0.22 9.79
C LEU A 11 2.17 -1.44 10.48
N SER A 12 1.28 -2.26 11.04
CA SER A 12 1.63 -3.53 11.68
C SER A 12 0.58 -4.59 11.37
N SER A 13 0.91 -5.84 11.68
CA SER A 13 -0.04 -6.96 11.56
C SER A 13 -1.39 -6.70 12.24
N GLN A 14 -1.46 -5.89 13.31
CA GLN A 14 -2.70 -5.57 14.03
C GLN A 14 -3.75 -4.83 13.19
N HIS A 15 -3.34 -3.92 12.30
CA HIS A 15 -4.26 -3.08 11.54
C HIS A 15 -4.55 -3.60 10.12
N SER A 16 -3.83 -4.65 9.69
CA SER A 16 -3.91 -5.21 8.33
C SER A 16 -5.34 -5.46 7.86
N GLY A 17 -6.16 -6.20 8.62
CA GLY A 17 -7.51 -6.61 8.23
C GLY A 17 -8.46 -5.44 7.97
N GLN A 18 -8.42 -4.38 8.79
CA GLN A 18 -9.27 -3.21 8.62
C GLN A 18 -8.89 -2.41 7.37
N LEU A 19 -7.59 -2.21 7.15
CA LEU A 19 -7.12 -1.41 6.02
C LEU A 19 -7.40 -2.10 4.68
N LEU A 20 -7.39 -3.44 4.66
CA LEU A 20 -7.79 -4.23 3.50
C LEU A 20 -9.25 -4.00 3.08
N GLY A 21 -10.17 -3.85 4.05
CA GLY A 21 -11.59 -3.57 3.78
C GLY A 21 -11.82 -2.14 3.27
N VAL A 22 -11.10 -1.16 3.84
CA VAL A 22 -11.15 0.24 3.38
C VAL A 22 -10.66 0.34 1.94
N LEU A 23 -9.51 -0.27 1.63
CA LEU A 23 -8.97 -0.22 0.28
C LEU A 23 -9.89 -0.91 -0.73
N ASP A 24 -10.51 -2.04 -0.38
CA ASP A 24 -11.46 -2.73 -1.26
C ASP A 24 -12.60 -1.79 -1.67
N THR A 25 -13.19 -1.08 -0.71
CA THR A 25 -14.25 -0.10 -0.97
C THR A 25 -13.77 1.02 -1.90
N MET A 26 -12.56 1.55 -1.70
CA MET A 26 -12.00 2.61 -2.55
C MET A 26 -11.73 2.12 -3.98
N LEU A 27 -11.17 0.92 -4.13
CA LEU A 27 -10.90 0.31 -5.43
C LEU A 27 -12.20 0.02 -6.18
N GLN A 28 -13.30 -0.32 -5.51
CA GLN A 28 -14.59 -0.46 -6.21
C GLN A 28 -15.01 0.84 -6.90
N GLN A 29 -14.67 2.00 -6.33
CA GLN A 29 -15.07 3.31 -6.84
C GLN A 29 -14.19 3.78 -8.00
N ASP A 30 -12.88 3.96 -7.78
CA ASP A 30 -11.94 4.49 -8.79
C ASP A 30 -10.50 4.00 -8.52
N ASP A 31 -9.56 4.40 -9.36
CA ASP A 31 -8.14 4.16 -9.14
C ASP A 31 -7.69 4.82 -7.82
N THR A 32 -6.78 4.20 -7.08
CA THR A 32 -6.40 4.66 -5.73
C THR A 32 -4.89 4.96 -5.65
N LEU A 33 -4.54 6.09 -5.06
CA LEU A 33 -3.20 6.51 -4.69
C LEU A 33 -3.05 6.33 -3.18
N VAL A 34 -2.03 5.62 -2.72
CA VAL A 34 -1.77 5.43 -1.30
C VAL A 34 -0.56 6.26 -0.90
N ASP A 35 -0.79 7.22 0.00
CA ASP A 35 0.20 8.17 0.46
C ASP A 35 0.80 7.74 1.80
N PHE A 36 2.10 7.45 1.81
CA PHE A 36 2.86 7.04 3.00
C PHE A 36 3.67 8.17 3.65
N SER A 37 3.42 9.44 3.29
CA SER A 37 4.12 10.58 3.88
C SER A 37 3.97 10.69 5.40
N GLN A 38 2.87 10.16 5.95
CA GLN A 38 2.63 10.12 7.39
C GLN A 38 3.12 8.84 8.07
N LEU A 39 3.65 7.86 7.32
CA LEU A 39 4.11 6.60 7.89
C LEU A 39 5.39 6.81 8.72
N LEU A 40 5.31 6.48 10.01
CA LEU A 40 6.40 6.59 10.98
C LEU A 40 6.92 5.23 11.42
N GLU A 41 6.00 4.28 11.66
CA GLU A 41 6.34 2.95 12.16
C GLU A 41 5.84 1.87 11.19
N LEU A 42 6.73 0.95 10.86
CA LEU A 42 6.47 -0.14 9.93
C LEU A 42 7.24 -1.40 10.35
N ASP A 43 6.60 -2.56 10.20
CA ASP A 43 7.18 -3.88 10.47
C ASP A 43 7.37 -4.69 9.16
N SER A 44 7.91 -5.91 9.28
CA SER A 44 8.03 -6.85 8.16
C SER A 44 6.67 -7.25 7.55
N SER A 45 5.58 -7.16 8.31
CA SER A 45 4.21 -7.42 7.85
C SER A 45 3.70 -6.34 6.89
N THR A 46 4.29 -5.14 6.93
CA THR A 46 3.90 -4.02 6.05
C THR A 46 4.09 -4.38 4.57
N VAL A 47 5.15 -5.12 4.23
CA VAL A 47 5.40 -5.59 2.87
C VAL A 47 4.34 -6.60 2.42
N ALA A 48 3.92 -7.50 3.31
CA ALA A 48 2.82 -8.42 3.02
C ALA A 48 1.50 -7.67 2.78
N LEU A 49 1.24 -6.60 3.54
CA LEU A 49 0.06 -5.76 3.34
C LEU A 49 0.07 -5.06 1.98
N LEU A 50 1.21 -4.48 1.58
CA LEU A 50 1.39 -3.85 0.26
C LEU A 50 1.12 -4.82 -0.89
N LEU A 51 1.64 -6.04 -0.78
CA LEU A 51 1.41 -7.09 -1.78
C LEU A 51 -0.05 -7.51 -1.84
N GLU A 52 -0.70 -7.65 -0.69
CA GLU A 52 -2.12 -7.98 -0.63
C GLU A 52 -2.98 -6.89 -1.26
N TRP A 53 -2.66 -5.63 -0.98
CA TRP A 53 -3.30 -4.48 -1.62
C TRP A 53 -3.13 -4.48 -3.14
N GLN A 54 -1.91 -4.70 -3.62
CA GLN A 54 -1.63 -4.80 -5.05
C GLN A 54 -2.43 -5.95 -5.69
N ARG A 55 -2.48 -7.11 -5.04
CA ARG A 55 -3.25 -8.27 -5.48
C ARG A 55 -4.75 -7.96 -5.56
N ARG A 56 -5.30 -7.23 -4.58
CA ARG A 56 -6.71 -6.79 -4.60
C ARG A 56 -6.99 -5.80 -5.71
N ALA A 57 -6.11 -4.83 -5.93
CA ALA A 57 -6.24 -3.88 -7.04
C ALA A 57 -6.23 -4.59 -8.40
N GLN A 58 -5.33 -5.56 -8.59
CA GLN A 58 -5.31 -6.40 -9.78
C GLN A 58 -6.60 -7.20 -9.96
N ARG A 59 -7.13 -7.79 -8.87
CA ARG A 59 -8.41 -8.52 -8.88
C ARG A 59 -9.60 -7.61 -9.19
N ALA A 60 -9.58 -6.37 -8.72
CA ALA A 60 -10.58 -5.36 -9.02
C ALA A 60 -10.40 -4.71 -10.41
N GLN A 61 -9.34 -5.06 -11.15
CA GLN A 61 -8.93 -4.41 -12.40
C GLN A 61 -8.74 -2.89 -12.27
N ARG A 62 -8.20 -2.45 -11.14
CA ARG A 62 -7.97 -1.05 -10.79
C ARG A 62 -6.50 -0.75 -10.64
N LYS A 63 -6.14 0.52 -10.82
CA LYS A 63 -4.77 0.97 -10.54
C LYS A 63 -4.64 1.35 -9.09
N LEU A 64 -3.65 0.77 -8.45
CA LEU A 64 -3.18 1.15 -7.13
C LEU A 64 -1.75 1.65 -7.29
N THR A 65 -1.48 2.86 -6.82
CA THR A 65 -0.14 3.43 -6.87
C THR A 65 0.28 3.92 -5.50
N PHE A 66 1.51 3.58 -5.11
CA PHE A 66 2.09 3.96 -3.83
C PHE A 66 2.95 5.22 -4.03
N ILE A 67 2.74 6.24 -3.20
CA ILE A 67 3.46 7.52 -3.24
C ILE A 67 4.03 7.88 -1.86
N ALA A 68 5.05 8.75 -1.85
CA ALA A 68 5.70 9.22 -0.63
C ALA A 68 6.21 8.08 0.30
N LEU A 69 6.72 6.98 -0.27
CA LEU A 69 7.25 5.87 0.53
C LEU A 69 8.49 6.32 1.31
N PRO A 70 8.54 6.11 2.64
CA PRO A 70 9.73 6.37 3.43
C PRO A 70 10.87 5.44 3.03
N GLU A 71 12.11 5.89 3.25
CA GLU A 71 13.32 5.16 2.83
C GLU A 71 13.39 3.76 3.45
N THR A 72 13.01 3.63 4.72
CA THR A 72 12.94 2.35 5.44
C THR A 72 12.01 1.34 4.74
N LEU A 73 10.87 1.81 4.22
CA LEU A 73 9.94 0.94 3.49
C LEU A 73 10.50 0.53 2.13
N LYS A 74 11.13 1.46 1.41
CA LYS A 74 11.82 1.18 0.14
C LYS A 74 12.91 0.13 0.33
N GLN A 75 13.70 0.24 1.41
CA GLN A 75 14.70 -0.76 1.78
C GLN A 75 14.08 -2.13 2.04
N LEU A 76 12.99 -2.21 2.81
CA LEU A 76 12.30 -3.49 3.03
C LEU A 76 11.83 -4.08 1.70
N ILE A 77 11.10 -3.32 0.87
CA ILE A 77 10.59 -3.79 -0.43
C ILE A 77 11.73 -4.34 -1.31
N GLN A 78 12.89 -3.65 -1.31
CA GLN A 78 14.08 -4.09 -2.04
C GLN A 78 14.67 -5.38 -1.44
N VAL A 79 14.78 -5.49 -0.12
CA VAL A 79 15.28 -6.68 0.58
C VAL A 79 14.38 -7.89 0.33
N TYR A 80 13.06 -7.69 0.30
CA TYR A 80 12.10 -8.74 -0.02
C TYR A 80 12.01 -9.03 -1.54
N GLY A 81 12.64 -8.22 -2.39
CA GLY A 81 12.68 -8.43 -3.84
C GLY A 81 11.32 -8.25 -4.53
N VAL A 82 10.42 -7.44 -3.97
CA VAL A 82 9.05 -7.28 -4.45
C VAL A 82 8.76 -5.93 -5.11
N GLN A 83 9.80 -5.13 -5.34
CA GLN A 83 9.70 -3.82 -5.96
C GLN A 83 8.99 -3.86 -7.33
N ASP A 84 9.27 -4.86 -8.16
CA ASP A 84 8.71 -4.99 -9.51
C ASP A 84 7.23 -5.40 -9.51
N LEU A 85 6.74 -5.90 -8.38
CA LEU A 85 5.33 -6.26 -8.19
C LEU A 85 4.49 -5.03 -7.82
N LEU A 86 5.11 -4.01 -7.22
CA LEU A 86 4.43 -2.84 -6.67
C LEU A 86 4.54 -1.65 -7.64
N GLN A 87 3.42 -0.98 -7.91
CA GLN A 87 3.44 0.28 -8.66
C GLN A 87 3.83 1.43 -7.72
N ILE A 88 5.13 1.66 -7.60
CA ILE A 88 5.71 2.73 -6.78
C ILE A 88 5.98 3.93 -7.70
N LYS A 89 5.44 5.09 -7.34
CA LYS A 89 5.84 6.36 -7.95
C LYS A 89 6.84 7.09 -7.04
N PRO A 90 7.84 7.76 -7.63
CA PRO A 90 8.79 8.56 -6.89
C PRO A 90 8.13 9.71 -6.14
#